data_AF-A0A2Z5IPZ4-F1
#
_entry.id   AF-A0A2Z5IPZ4-F1
#
_cell.length_a   1.000
_cell.length_b   1.000
_cell.length_c   1.000
_cell.angle_alpha   90.00
_cell.angle_beta   90.00
_cell.angle_gamma   90.00
#
_symmetry.space_group_name_H-M   'P 1'
#
loop_
_entity.id
_entity.type
_entity.pdbx_description
1 polymer ?
#
loop_
_entity_poly.entity_id
_entity_poly.type
_entity_poly.pdbx_seq_one_letter_code
_entity_poly.pdbx_strand_id
1 'polypeptide(L)'
;MKAKKIFLSFLPIIAVAPLIAVSCTNEKANDTKKITNPRINFNQRVKGYLSTSQLDYIKESFEFRVTKEGRKLSWPERNEIISSLIEKYKKFDNPKNPSSDPNHAYERIIKDEEFTKYFEFKMGAKRNIWGHPLKVYFNSSDSSNVPFISFSIYCPDLGMALEKTDTVKLEV
;
A
#
# COMPACT_ATOMS: atom_id res chain seq x y z
N MET A 1 44.09 -61.70 -2.18
CA MET A 1 44.67 -60.46 -2.75
C MET A 1 44.00 -60.14 -4.08
N LYS A 2 43.35 -58.97 -4.20
CA LYS A 2 43.30 -58.11 -5.40
C LYS A 2 42.47 -56.87 -5.02
N ALA A 3 43.19 -55.77 -4.75
CA ALA A 3 42.62 -54.49 -4.35
C ALA A 3 41.90 -53.83 -5.54
N LYS A 4 40.64 -53.45 -5.35
CA LYS A 4 39.92 -52.53 -6.26
C LYS A 4 40.24 -51.09 -5.84
N LYS A 5 40.94 -50.37 -6.71
CA LYS A 5 41.19 -48.93 -6.56
C LYS A 5 39.92 -48.17 -6.93
N ILE A 6 39.41 -47.36 -6.02
CA ILE A 6 38.33 -46.40 -6.27
C ILE A 6 39.01 -45.11 -6.73
N PHE A 7 38.79 -44.73 -7.98
CA PHE A 7 39.24 -43.44 -8.51
C PHE A 7 38.18 -42.39 -8.14
N LEU A 8 38.48 -41.53 -7.16
CA LEU A 8 37.68 -40.34 -6.86
C LEU A 8 37.92 -39.31 -7.98
N SER A 9 36.92 -39.14 -8.84
CA SER A 9 36.85 -38.03 -9.79
C SER A 9 36.25 -36.81 -9.07
N PHE A 10 37.10 -35.86 -8.68
CA PHE A 10 36.66 -34.54 -8.22
C PHE A 10 36.19 -33.70 -9.43
N LEU A 11 34.88 -33.41 -9.49
CA LEU A 11 34.33 -32.37 -10.34
C LEU A 11 34.44 -31.02 -9.62
N PRO A 12 35.00 -29.96 -10.23
CA PRO A 12 34.90 -28.62 -9.66
C PRO A 12 33.48 -28.10 -9.85
N ILE A 13 32.80 -27.82 -8.74
CA ILE A 13 31.53 -27.07 -8.73
C ILE A 13 31.88 -25.62 -9.08
N ILE A 14 31.65 -25.23 -10.33
CA ILE A 14 31.73 -23.83 -10.73
C ILE A 14 30.48 -23.15 -10.17
N ALA A 15 30.65 -22.40 -9.08
CA ALA A 15 29.63 -21.52 -8.54
C ALA A 15 29.38 -20.37 -9.51
N VAL A 16 28.37 -20.51 -10.36
CA VAL A 16 27.90 -19.42 -11.21
C VAL A 16 26.98 -18.55 -10.35
N ALA A 17 27.53 -17.50 -9.74
CA ALA A 17 26.70 -16.48 -9.11
C ALA A 17 25.89 -15.77 -10.22
N PRO A 18 24.58 -15.56 -10.06
CA PRO A 18 23.82 -14.73 -10.97
C PRO A 18 24.36 -13.30 -10.88
N LEU A 19 25.01 -12.83 -11.95
CA LEU A 19 25.27 -11.42 -12.16
C LEU A 19 23.92 -10.74 -12.36
N ILE A 20 23.39 -10.14 -11.30
CA ILE A 20 22.27 -9.20 -11.41
C ILE A 20 22.83 -7.95 -12.06
N ALA A 21 22.76 -7.88 -13.39
CA ALA A 21 23.02 -6.66 -14.13
C ALA A 21 21.85 -5.70 -13.88
N VAL A 22 22.00 -4.81 -12.92
CA VAL A 22 21.13 -3.63 -12.79
C VAL A 22 21.56 -2.66 -13.89
N SER A 23 20.89 -2.72 -15.04
CA SER A 23 21.08 -1.74 -16.10
C SER A 23 20.37 -0.45 -15.72
N CYS A 24 21.06 0.40 -14.96
CA CYS A 24 20.74 1.82 -14.92
C CYS A 24 21.21 2.45 -16.24
N THR A 25 20.35 2.51 -17.25
CA THR A 25 20.58 3.42 -18.38
C THR A 25 20.35 4.83 -17.90
N ASN A 26 21.45 5.46 -17.47
CA ASN A 26 21.55 6.91 -17.32
C ASN A 26 21.45 7.56 -18.71
N GLU A 27 20.23 7.76 -19.19
CA GLU A 27 20.00 8.79 -20.19
C GLU A 27 19.48 10.05 -19.49
N LYS A 28 20.45 10.95 -19.28
CA LYS A 28 20.32 12.38 -18.98
C LYS A 28 19.86 12.71 -17.56
N ALA A 29 20.87 12.98 -16.75
CA ALA A 29 20.79 13.97 -15.68
C ALA A 29 20.08 15.23 -16.21
N ASN A 30 18.89 15.49 -15.67
CA ASN A 30 18.35 16.82 -15.53
C ASN A 30 17.56 16.85 -14.23
N ASP A 31 18.17 17.51 -13.25
CA ASP A 31 17.58 18.01 -12.02
C ASP A 31 16.88 16.99 -11.11
N THR A 32 17.61 16.62 -10.05
CA THR A 32 17.09 16.58 -8.68
C THR A 32 16.54 17.96 -8.30
N LYS A 33 15.51 18.43 -8.99
CA LYS A 33 14.55 19.32 -8.37
C LYS A 33 13.88 18.43 -7.34
N LYS A 34 14.15 18.69 -6.05
CA LYS A 34 13.09 18.64 -5.04
C LYS A 34 11.83 19.07 -5.76
N ILE A 35 10.81 18.23 -5.79
CA ILE A 35 9.51 18.60 -6.34
C ILE A 35 8.98 19.71 -5.42
N THR A 36 9.49 20.92 -5.60
CA THR A 36 8.90 22.18 -5.16
C THR A 36 7.75 22.38 -6.12
N ASN A 37 6.68 21.64 -5.84
CA ASN A 37 5.32 21.85 -6.30
C ASN A 37 5.19 22.38 -7.75
N PRO A 38 5.52 21.59 -8.79
CA PRO A 38 5.03 21.88 -10.13
C PRO A 38 3.54 21.56 -10.09
N ARG A 39 2.70 22.57 -9.81
CA ARG A 39 1.22 22.51 -9.70
C ARG A 39 0.65 21.19 -10.22
N ILE A 40 0.61 20.17 -9.36
CA ILE A 40 0.23 18.83 -9.79
C ILE A 40 -1.25 18.93 -10.17
N ASN A 41 -1.55 18.83 -11.45
CA ASN A 41 -2.93 18.89 -11.91
C ASN A 41 -3.58 17.51 -11.73
N PHE A 42 -4.14 17.27 -10.55
CA PHE A 42 -4.86 16.03 -10.21
C PHE A 42 -6.08 15.78 -11.09
N ASN A 43 -6.58 16.80 -11.81
CA ASN A 43 -7.72 16.68 -12.72
C ASN A 43 -7.28 16.23 -14.13
N GLN A 44 -5.98 16.20 -14.44
CA GLN A 44 -5.50 15.69 -15.71
C GLN A 44 -5.57 14.15 -15.72
N ARG A 45 -6.33 13.57 -16.66
CA ARG A 45 -6.38 12.12 -16.82
C ARG A 45 -5.06 11.60 -17.41
N VAL A 46 -4.52 10.58 -16.76
CA VAL A 46 -3.39 9.79 -17.27
C VAL A 46 -3.94 8.61 -18.06
N LYS A 47 -3.23 8.21 -19.12
CA LYS A 47 -3.57 7.02 -19.91
C LYS A 47 -2.67 5.85 -19.49
N GLY A 48 -3.23 4.65 -19.44
CA GLY A 48 -2.50 3.46 -19.02
C GLY A 48 -2.20 3.47 -17.52
N TYR A 49 -1.12 2.82 -17.09
CA TYR A 49 -0.71 2.78 -15.68
C TYR A 49 -0.08 4.10 -15.21
N LEU A 50 -0.22 4.43 -13.93
CA LEU A 50 0.53 5.48 -13.28
C LEU A 50 2.01 5.12 -13.21
N SER A 51 2.85 6.15 -13.26
CA SER A 51 4.28 6.03 -13.03
C SER A 51 4.59 5.76 -11.55
N THR A 52 5.79 5.26 -11.26
CA THR A 52 6.27 5.06 -9.88
C THR A 52 6.13 6.32 -9.03
N SER A 53 6.54 7.48 -9.55
CA SER A 53 6.43 8.76 -8.83
C SER A 53 5.00 9.15 -8.46
N GLN A 54 4.02 8.77 -9.28
CA GLN A 54 2.60 9.02 -9.03
C GLN A 54 2.05 8.07 -7.98
N LEU A 55 2.47 6.80 -8.01
CA LEU A 55 2.13 5.82 -6.98
C LEU A 55 2.72 6.21 -5.61
N ASP A 56 3.98 6.67 -5.60
CA ASP A 56 4.65 7.14 -4.38
C ASP A 56 3.94 8.37 -3.81
N TYR A 57 3.56 9.34 -4.66
CA TYR A 57 2.76 10.49 -4.24
C TYR A 57 1.44 10.06 -3.58
N ILE A 58 0.73 9.09 -4.16
CA ILE A 58 -0.53 8.60 -3.58
C ILE A 58 -0.27 8.01 -2.20
N LYS A 59 0.77 7.17 -2.06
CA LYS A 59 1.14 6.56 -0.78
C LYS A 59 1.50 7.60 0.28
N GLU A 60 2.35 8.56 -0.06
CA GLU A 60 2.79 9.64 0.84
C GLU A 60 1.65 10.59 1.25
N SER A 61 0.54 10.58 0.51
CA SER A 61 -0.63 11.39 0.84
C SER A 61 -1.47 10.83 1.98
N PHE A 62 -1.24 9.58 2.40
CA PHE A 62 -1.96 8.96 3.50
C PHE A 62 -1.24 9.17 4.83
N GLU A 63 -1.98 9.57 5.86
CA GLU A 63 -1.52 9.58 7.24
C GLU A 63 -2.48 8.75 8.10
N PHE A 64 -1.95 7.85 8.93
CA PHE A 64 -2.74 7.12 9.92
C PHE A 64 -2.01 7.10 11.26
N ARG A 65 -2.54 7.84 12.24
CA ARG A 65 -1.86 8.13 13.50
C ARG A 65 -2.77 7.93 14.70
N VAL A 66 -2.19 7.70 15.87
CA VAL A 66 -2.90 7.75 17.15
C VAL A 66 -3.05 9.18 17.67
N THR A 67 -4.18 9.48 18.30
CA THR A 67 -4.39 10.74 19.02
C THR A 67 -3.65 10.70 20.38
N LYS A 68 -3.72 11.81 21.12
CA LYS A 68 -3.25 11.84 22.52
C LYS A 68 -4.01 10.86 23.41
N GLU A 69 -5.31 10.68 23.19
CA GLU A 69 -6.12 9.72 23.94
C GLU A 69 -5.83 8.28 23.49
N GLY A 70 -5.68 8.05 22.19
CA GLY A 70 -5.30 6.73 21.66
C GLY A 70 -3.96 6.22 22.19
N ARG A 71 -3.02 7.13 22.48
CA ARG A 71 -1.72 6.78 23.11
C ARG A 71 -1.84 6.20 24.51
N LYS A 72 -2.93 6.48 25.23
CA LYS A 72 -3.19 5.92 26.56
C LYS A 72 -3.63 4.46 26.52
N LEU A 73 -4.12 4.00 25.36
CA LEU A 73 -4.55 2.62 25.14
C LEU A 73 -3.35 1.73 24.80
N SER A 74 -3.44 0.47 25.21
CA SER A 74 -2.57 -0.61 24.79
C SER A 74 -2.81 -1.00 23.32
N TRP A 75 -1.87 -1.74 22.72
CA TRP A 75 -2.03 -2.25 21.35
C TRP A 75 -3.27 -3.12 21.16
N PRO A 76 -3.58 -4.09 22.05
CA PRO A 76 -4.81 -4.87 21.96
C PRO A 76 -6.08 -4.01 21.96
N GLU A 77 -6.18 -3.02 22.84
CA GLU A 77 -7.35 -2.13 22.90
C GLU A 77 -7.51 -1.33 21.60
N ARG A 78 -6.41 -0.83 21.02
CA ARG A 78 -6.44 -0.13 19.73
C ARG A 78 -6.93 -1.05 18.60
N ASN A 79 -6.46 -2.29 18.58
CA ASN A 79 -6.91 -3.28 17.60
C ASN A 79 -8.39 -3.63 17.77
N GLU A 80 -8.85 -3.79 19.01
CA GLU A 80 -10.24 -4.10 19.31
C GLU A 80 -11.17 -3.00 18.80
N ILE A 81 -10.81 -1.73 19.01
CA ILE A 81 -11.59 -0.59 18.50
C ILE A 81 -11.66 -0.64 16.98
N ILE A 82 -10.52 -0.77 16.29
CA ILE A 82 -10.51 -0.80 14.82
C ILE A 82 -11.30 -2.00 14.28
N SER A 83 -11.11 -3.20 14.84
CA SER A 83 -11.86 -4.41 14.47
C SER A 83 -13.36 -4.22 14.66
N SER A 84 -13.77 -3.61 15.77
CA SER A 84 -15.17 -3.35 16.09
C SER A 84 -15.80 -2.37 15.10
N LEU A 85 -15.05 -1.33 14.71
CA LEU A 85 -15.48 -0.35 13.71
C LEU A 85 -15.56 -0.97 12.30
N ILE A 86 -14.58 -1.79 11.92
CA ILE A 86 -14.63 -2.55 10.66
C ILE A 86 -15.89 -3.41 10.63
N GLU A 87 -16.13 -4.19 11.68
CA GLU A 87 -17.30 -5.07 11.79
C GLU A 87 -18.63 -4.29 11.78
N LYS A 88 -18.69 -3.14 12.47
CA LYS A 88 -19.85 -2.24 12.48
C LYS A 88 -20.20 -1.71 11.09
N TYR A 89 -19.19 -1.44 10.27
CA TYR A 89 -19.37 -0.79 8.96
C TYR A 89 -19.16 -1.71 7.75
N LYS A 90 -18.78 -2.98 7.92
CA LYS A 90 -18.51 -3.93 6.82
C LYS A 90 -19.66 -4.11 5.83
N LYS A 91 -20.91 -3.92 6.28
CA LYS A 91 -22.10 -4.00 5.40
C LYS A 91 -22.12 -2.93 4.30
N PHE A 92 -21.31 -1.88 4.48
CA PHE A 92 -21.12 -0.82 3.50
C PHE A 92 -19.90 -1.06 2.61
N ASP A 93 -19.21 -2.20 2.73
CA ASP A 93 -18.22 -2.62 1.75
C ASP A 93 -18.85 -3.60 0.77
N ASN A 94 -18.54 -3.42 -0.52
CA ASN A 94 -18.89 -4.38 -1.56
C ASN A 94 -17.60 -4.89 -2.25
N PRO A 95 -17.05 -6.03 -1.82
CA PRO A 95 -15.82 -6.57 -2.40
C PRO A 95 -16.02 -7.08 -3.84
N LYS A 96 -17.26 -7.29 -4.30
CA LYS A 96 -17.57 -7.89 -5.61
C LYS A 96 -17.70 -6.88 -6.74
N ASN A 97 -17.75 -5.57 -6.45
CA ASN A 97 -17.90 -4.55 -7.48
C ASN A 97 -16.76 -3.51 -7.43
N PRO A 98 -15.72 -3.67 -8.27
CA PRO A 98 -14.65 -2.69 -8.38
C PRO A 98 -15.08 -1.39 -9.07
N SER A 99 -16.11 -1.40 -9.93
CA SER A 99 -16.50 -0.25 -10.78
C SER A 99 -17.60 0.62 -10.20
N SER A 100 -18.42 0.11 -9.27
CA SER A 100 -19.26 0.97 -8.47
C SER A 100 -18.45 1.54 -7.30
N ASP A 101 -18.79 2.77 -6.92
CA ASP A 101 -18.27 3.51 -5.78
C ASP A 101 -19.14 3.30 -4.53
N PRO A 102 -19.19 2.12 -3.87
CA PRO A 102 -19.89 1.99 -2.60
C PRO A 102 -18.94 1.73 -1.44
N ASN A 103 -17.61 1.85 -1.57
CA ASN A 103 -16.72 1.72 -0.41
C ASN A 103 -16.90 2.93 0.52
N HIS A 104 -17.96 2.91 1.33
CA HIS A 104 -18.25 3.92 2.34
C HIS A 104 -17.86 3.47 3.74
N ALA A 105 -17.45 2.20 3.94
CA ALA A 105 -17.10 1.75 5.28
C ALA A 105 -15.97 2.61 5.85
N TYR A 106 -14.90 2.85 5.09
CA TYR A 106 -13.82 3.74 5.53
C TYR A 106 -14.33 5.16 5.82
N GLU A 107 -15.20 5.74 4.97
CA GLU A 107 -15.74 7.09 5.17
C GLU A 107 -16.59 7.21 6.44
N ARG A 108 -17.23 6.10 6.84
CA ARG A 108 -18.01 6.03 8.08
C ARG A 108 -17.11 5.81 9.28
N ILE A 109 -16.13 4.92 9.18
CA ILE A 109 -15.13 4.68 10.22
C ILE A 109 -14.44 6.00 10.60
N ILE A 110 -13.93 6.76 9.62
CA ILE A 110 -13.17 7.99 9.90
C ILE A 110 -14.03 9.14 10.47
N LYS A 111 -15.36 9.01 10.41
CA LYS A 111 -16.33 9.96 10.98
C LYS A 111 -16.95 9.45 12.28
N ASP A 112 -16.66 8.22 12.68
CA ASP A 112 -17.16 7.65 13.92
C ASP A 112 -16.51 8.37 15.11
N GLU A 113 -17.32 8.66 16.14
CA GLU A 113 -16.85 9.34 17.35
C GLU A 113 -15.76 8.53 18.06
N GLU A 114 -15.90 7.21 18.08
CA GLU A 114 -14.91 6.32 18.69
C GLU A 114 -13.60 6.34 17.91
N PHE A 115 -13.68 6.34 16.57
CA PHE A 115 -12.49 6.46 15.74
C PHE A 115 -11.78 7.80 15.97
N THR A 116 -12.51 8.91 15.81
CA THR A 116 -11.94 10.27 15.90
C THR A 116 -11.39 10.59 17.29
N LYS A 117 -11.88 9.91 18.33
CA LYS A 117 -11.33 10.01 19.68
C LYS A 117 -9.92 9.44 19.79
N TYR A 118 -9.64 8.30 19.17
CA TYR A 118 -8.40 7.55 19.38
C TYR A 118 -7.43 7.57 18.19
N PHE A 119 -7.92 7.88 16.99
CA PHE A 119 -7.16 7.81 15.75
C PHE A 119 -7.40 9.04 14.87
N GLU A 120 -6.40 9.35 14.05
CA GLU A 120 -6.46 10.35 13.00
C GLU A 120 -6.12 9.70 11.67
N PHE A 121 -6.94 9.98 10.66
CA PHE A 121 -6.69 9.57 9.29
C PHE A 121 -6.76 10.77 8.36
N LYS A 122 -5.75 10.92 7.50
CA LYS A 122 -5.78 11.88 6.40
C LYS A 122 -5.50 11.18 5.09
N MET A 123 -6.25 11.57 4.07
CA MET A 123 -6.02 11.17 2.70
C MET A 123 -5.89 12.44 1.87
N GLY A 124 -4.66 12.75 1.45
CA GLY A 124 -4.35 13.90 0.59
C GLY A 124 -4.67 13.63 -0.88
N ALA A 125 -4.74 12.37 -1.30
CA ALA A 125 -5.19 11.98 -2.64
C ALA A 125 -6.71 12.00 -2.76
N LYS A 126 -7.23 12.39 -3.92
CA LYS A 126 -8.65 12.25 -4.24
C LYS A 126 -8.98 10.77 -4.49
N ARG A 127 -10.23 10.35 -4.21
CA ARG A 127 -10.76 9.02 -4.55
C ARG A 127 -10.59 8.64 -6.02
N ASN A 128 -10.52 9.65 -6.89
CA ASN A 128 -10.14 9.50 -8.27
C ASN A 128 -9.01 10.49 -8.55
N ILE A 129 -7.79 9.97 -8.67
CA ILE A 129 -6.58 10.76 -8.90
C ILE A 129 -6.05 10.44 -10.29
N TRP A 130 -5.90 11.48 -11.11
CA TRP A 130 -5.53 11.34 -12.53
C TRP A 130 -6.41 10.38 -13.36
N GLY A 131 -7.67 10.18 -12.96
CA GLY A 131 -8.59 9.25 -13.62
C GLY A 131 -8.59 7.83 -13.01
N HIS A 132 -7.70 7.53 -12.07
CA HIS A 132 -7.57 6.21 -11.46
C HIS A 132 -8.36 6.16 -10.15
N PRO A 133 -9.37 5.27 -10.04
CA PRO A 133 -10.10 5.08 -8.80
C PRO A 133 -9.23 4.41 -7.74
N LEU A 134 -9.34 4.95 -6.53
CA LEU A 134 -8.65 4.54 -5.32
C LEU A 134 -9.67 3.94 -4.36
N LYS A 135 -9.40 2.73 -3.89
CA LYS A 135 -10.17 2.05 -2.84
C LYS A 135 -9.36 1.99 -1.57
N VAL A 136 -9.98 2.27 -0.43
CA VAL A 136 -9.34 2.32 0.88
C VAL A 136 -10.08 1.40 1.83
N TYR A 137 -9.33 0.61 2.62
CA TYR A 137 -9.86 -0.34 3.58
C TYR A 137 -9.08 -0.26 4.89
N PHE A 138 -9.79 -0.25 6.02
CA PHE A 138 -9.18 -0.51 7.31
C PHE A 138 -9.05 -2.00 7.52
N ASN A 139 -7.91 -2.42 8.06
CA ASN A 139 -7.66 -3.80 8.41
C ASN A 139 -7.04 -3.85 9.80
N SER A 140 -7.49 -4.82 10.58
CA SER A 140 -6.77 -5.32 11.75
C SER A 140 -6.23 -6.69 11.35
N SER A 141 -4.95 -6.93 11.62
CA SER A 141 -4.34 -8.24 11.38
C SER A 141 -4.11 -8.93 12.71
N ASP A 142 -4.63 -10.16 12.81
CA ASP A 142 -4.39 -11.05 13.94
C ASP A 142 -2.89 -11.40 14.11
N SER A 143 -2.10 -11.29 13.03
CA SER A 143 -0.69 -11.71 12.99
C SER A 143 0.33 -10.60 13.23
N SER A 144 -0.01 -9.34 12.92
CA SER A 144 0.90 -8.19 13.09
C SER A 144 0.54 -7.28 14.25
N ASN A 145 -0.65 -7.45 14.85
CA ASN A 145 -1.12 -6.74 16.03
C ASN A 145 -1.09 -5.19 15.91
N VAL A 146 -0.99 -4.67 14.68
CA VAL A 146 -0.95 -3.23 14.38
C VAL A 146 -2.02 -2.96 13.34
N PRO A 147 -2.99 -2.06 13.60
CA PRO A 147 -3.96 -1.66 12.59
C PRO A 147 -3.26 -1.03 11.41
N PHE A 148 -3.78 -1.30 10.21
CA PHE A 148 -3.26 -0.68 9.00
C PHE A 148 -4.38 -0.40 8.02
N ILE A 149 -4.08 0.48 7.09
CA ILE A 149 -4.95 0.82 5.98
C ILE A 149 -4.36 0.16 4.76
N SER A 150 -5.17 -0.55 3.99
CA SER A 150 -4.80 -0.97 2.64
C SER A 150 -5.48 -0.07 1.64
N PHE A 151 -4.78 0.24 0.56
CA PHE A 151 -5.39 0.93 -0.58
C PHE A 151 -5.03 0.26 -1.89
N SER A 152 -5.98 0.27 -2.82
CA SER A 152 -5.87 -0.31 -4.14
C SER A 152 -6.17 0.73 -5.20
N ILE A 153 -5.30 0.82 -6.19
CA ILE A 153 -5.44 1.70 -7.36
C ILE A 153 -5.80 0.83 -8.56
N TYR A 154 -6.76 1.28 -9.35
CA TYR A 154 -7.22 0.55 -10.53
C TYR A 154 -7.04 1.39 -11.80
N CYS A 155 -6.64 0.74 -12.89
CA CYS A 155 -6.50 1.38 -14.19
C CYS A 155 -7.82 1.29 -14.97
N PRO A 156 -8.49 2.43 -15.27
CA PRO A 156 -9.76 2.41 -15.98
C PRO A 156 -9.60 2.00 -17.46
N ASP A 157 -8.45 2.29 -18.07
CA ASP A 157 -8.19 2.02 -19.48
C ASP A 157 -8.02 0.52 -19.78
N LEU A 158 -7.71 -0.28 -18.75
CA LEU A 158 -7.54 -1.73 -18.83
C LEU A 158 -8.69 -2.46 -18.14
N GLY A 159 -9.92 -1.95 -18.26
CA GLY A 159 -11.11 -2.61 -17.74
C GLY A 159 -11.14 -2.73 -16.21
N MET A 160 -10.65 -1.70 -15.50
CA MET A 160 -10.52 -1.70 -14.02
C MET A 160 -9.53 -2.74 -13.50
N ALA A 161 -8.45 -3.02 -14.25
CA ALA A 161 -7.37 -3.87 -13.79
C ALA A 161 -6.72 -3.30 -12.52
N LEU A 162 -6.41 -4.16 -11.56
CA LEU A 162 -5.65 -3.78 -10.37
C LEU A 162 -4.24 -3.35 -10.78
N GLU A 163 -3.87 -2.14 -10.42
CA GLU A 163 -2.58 -1.55 -10.76
C GLU A 163 -1.59 -1.66 -9.60
N LYS A 164 -2.03 -1.32 -8.39
CA LYS A 164 -1.21 -1.37 -7.19
C LYS A 164 -2.08 -1.58 -5.96
N THR A 165 -1.58 -2.41 -5.05
CA THR A 165 -2.03 -2.44 -3.66
C THR A 165 -0.86 -2.07 -2.76
N ASP A 166 -1.11 -1.23 -1.76
CA ASP A 166 -0.12 -0.90 -0.73
C ASP A 166 -0.82 -0.72 0.63
N THR A 167 -0.02 -0.55 1.68
CA THR A 167 -0.50 -0.41 3.05
C THR A 167 0.18 0.72 3.80
N VAL A 168 -0.56 1.34 4.73
CA VAL A 168 -0.09 2.36 5.67
C VAL A 168 -0.40 1.88 7.08
N LYS A 169 0.65 1.64 7.86
CA LYS A 169 0.51 1.15 9.25
C LYS A 169 0.17 2.32 10.17
N LEU A 170 -0.51 2.02 11.28
CA LEU A 170 -0.75 2.98 12.34
C LEU A 170 0.58 3.46 12.96
N GLU A 171 0.82 4.76 12.89
CA GLU A 171 1.93 5.44 13.55
C GLU A 171 1.55 5.78 15.01
N VAL A 172 2.49 5.56 15.95
CA VAL A 172 2.30 5.78 17.40
C VAL A 172 3.05 7.01 17.90
#